data_AF-A0A7S1BP89-F1
#
_entry.id   AF-A0A7S1BP89-F1
#
_cell.length_a   1.000
_cell.length_b   1.000
_cell.length_c   1.000
_cell.angle_alpha   90.00
_cell.angle_beta   90.00
_cell.angle_gamma   90.00
#
_symmetry.space_group_name_H-M   'P 1'
#
loop_
_entity.id
_entity.type
_entity.pdbx_description
1 polymer ?
#
loop_
_entity_poly.entity_id
_entity_poly.type
_entity_poly.pdbx_seq_one_letter_code
_entity_poly.pdbx_strand_id
1 'polypeptide(L)'
;QNETIPHVGCAEMLRDREPAHLKLVGASYAANNSESIGSYSYEPALGETAAKCSNGRAGGYPCKNVDLLSMLDLRELNSALNRVSDDANDVWGWTDSLSGREFAIIGLERGTAFVEITNPTRPIYLGALRTRGNGSSSGRLWRDIKTYDRYAYIVSEIEGHGIQIFNMGRLLTASPNTSFGQNGHFSNFGSAHNLFINEDTGYAYGVGTDKCAGGLYFVNLKNNPTNPSGNGCYSADGYTHDVQCVVYKGPTSNYFGKEICFASNEDSITIIDVSDKRSPTLIKKFRYAHSYTHQGWLTDDHKYFIFDDELDEYRKRWNTRTYVLDVRKLWDP
;
A
#
# COMPACT_ATOMS: atom_id res chain seq x y z
N GLN A 1 1.65 -10.72 37.07
CA GLN A 1 1.63 -10.78 35.61
C GLN A 1 0.40 -10.01 35.18
N ASN A 2 0.56 -8.79 34.68
CA ASN A 2 -0.57 -8.00 34.20
C ASN A 2 -1.03 -8.62 32.87
N GLU A 3 -2.19 -9.26 32.89
CA GLU A 3 -2.87 -9.69 31.67
C GLU A 3 -3.17 -8.45 30.84
N THR A 4 -2.37 -8.23 29.80
CA THR A 4 -2.70 -7.28 28.74
C THR A 4 -4.00 -7.75 28.11
N ILE A 5 -5.06 -6.94 28.24
CA ILE A 5 -6.31 -7.11 27.52
C ILE A 5 -5.95 -7.30 26.04
N PRO A 6 -6.37 -8.39 25.39
CA PRO A 6 -6.05 -8.62 23.99
C PRO A 6 -6.54 -7.43 23.16
N HIS A 7 -5.74 -7.05 22.17
CA HIS A 7 -6.15 -6.04 21.21
C HIS A 7 -7.42 -6.55 20.52
N VAL A 8 -8.55 -5.92 20.83
CA VAL A 8 -9.79 -6.16 20.09
C VAL A 8 -9.55 -5.57 18.71
N GLY A 9 -9.51 -6.40 17.68
CA GLY A 9 -9.34 -5.94 16.29
C GLY A 9 -10.47 -4.99 15.90
N CYS A 10 -10.21 -4.08 14.97
CA CYS A 10 -11.19 -3.09 14.49
C CYS A 10 -12.53 -3.69 14.04
N ALA A 11 -12.57 -4.98 13.69
CA ALA A 11 -13.77 -5.69 13.26
C ALA A 11 -14.86 -5.80 14.36
N GLU A 12 -14.52 -5.85 15.65
CA GLU A 12 -15.54 -5.81 16.72
C GLU A 12 -15.98 -4.38 17.10
N MET A 13 -15.25 -3.35 16.65
CA MET A 13 -15.70 -1.94 16.73
C MET A 13 -16.67 -1.56 15.59
N LEU A 14 -16.98 -2.46 14.65
CA LEU A 14 -18.00 -2.23 13.62
C LEU A 14 -19.45 -2.22 14.15
N ARG A 15 -19.64 -2.32 15.47
CA ARG A 15 -20.92 -1.99 16.13
C ARG A 15 -21.00 -0.55 16.60
N ASP A 16 -20.00 0.29 16.34
CA ASP A 16 -20.17 1.73 16.47
C ASP A 16 -21.12 2.20 15.37
N ARG A 17 -22.42 2.26 15.73
CA ARG A 17 -23.45 3.05 15.03
C ARG A 17 -23.21 4.55 15.24
N GLU A 18 -21.96 4.94 15.41
CA GLU A 18 -21.61 6.34 15.55
C GLU A 18 -21.73 6.97 14.16
N PRO A 19 -22.51 8.05 14.02
CA PRO A 19 -22.51 8.81 12.78
C PRO A 19 -21.08 9.21 12.43
N ALA A 20 -20.77 9.33 11.13
CA ALA A 20 -19.46 9.76 10.67
C ALA A 20 -18.99 10.95 11.51
N HIS A 21 -17.89 10.76 12.24
CA HIS A 21 -17.40 11.78 13.16
C HIS A 21 -17.14 13.05 12.35
N LEU A 22 -17.75 14.15 12.77
CA LEU A 22 -17.38 15.47 12.23
C LEU A 22 -15.86 15.64 12.39
N LYS A 23 -15.22 16.35 11.46
CA LYS A 23 -13.80 16.73 11.51
C LYS A 23 -13.53 17.68 12.70
N LEU A 24 -13.69 17.17 13.90
CA LEU A 24 -13.51 17.80 15.18
C LEU A 24 -12.31 17.10 15.82
N VAL A 25 -11.12 17.50 15.41
CA VAL A 25 -9.83 16.97 15.91
C VAL A 25 -8.98 18.13 16.44
N GLY A 26 -7.96 17.84 17.25
CA GLY A 26 -7.04 18.85 17.79
C GLY A 26 -7.76 20.04 18.45
N ALA A 27 -7.51 21.26 17.95
CA ALA A 27 -8.10 22.51 18.44
C ALA A 27 -9.64 22.51 18.33
N SER A 28 -10.18 22.05 17.20
CA SER A 28 -11.61 22.01 16.94
C SER A 28 -12.33 21.01 17.86
N TYR A 29 -11.68 19.89 18.21
CA TYR A 29 -12.21 18.97 19.22
C TYR A 29 -12.24 19.62 20.60
N ALA A 30 -11.13 20.25 20.99
CA ALA A 30 -10.95 20.88 22.30
C ALA A 30 -12.02 21.95 22.56
N ALA A 31 -12.29 22.80 21.56
CA ALA A 31 -13.27 23.87 21.65
C ALA A 31 -14.71 23.37 21.85
N ASN A 32 -15.04 22.20 21.29
CA ASN A 32 -16.42 21.67 21.30
C ASN A 32 -16.68 20.62 22.38
N ASN A 33 -15.67 20.17 23.12
CA ASN A 33 -15.78 19.07 24.08
C ASN A 33 -15.19 19.42 25.46
N SER A 34 -15.03 20.71 25.78
CA SER A 34 -14.34 21.18 26.99
C SER A 34 -14.86 20.60 28.31
N GLU A 35 -16.13 20.18 28.37
CA GLU A 35 -16.76 19.59 29.57
C GLU A 35 -16.54 18.06 29.71
N SER A 36 -16.23 17.34 28.62
CA SER A 36 -15.93 15.89 28.62
C SER A 36 -14.44 15.58 28.56
N ILE A 37 -13.63 16.64 28.47
CA ILE A 37 -12.18 16.63 28.40
C ILE A 37 -11.63 16.70 29.82
N GLY A 38 -11.18 15.57 30.35
CA GLY A 38 -10.33 15.53 31.55
C GLY A 38 -8.93 16.10 31.26
N SER A 39 -7.89 15.29 31.46
CA SER A 39 -6.46 15.62 31.25
C SER A 39 -6.00 15.65 29.78
N TYR A 40 -6.85 16.10 28.85
CA TYR A 40 -6.50 16.26 27.44
C TYR A 40 -5.88 17.64 27.20
N SER A 41 -4.79 17.68 26.43
CA SER A 41 -4.12 18.91 26.01
C SER A 41 -3.95 18.93 24.49
N TYR A 42 -4.62 19.87 23.84
CA TYR A 42 -4.26 20.30 22.49
C TYR A 42 -2.83 20.89 22.51
N GLU A 43 -2.07 20.64 21.46
CA GLU A 43 -0.67 21.07 21.34
C GLU A 43 -0.55 22.06 20.16
N PRO A 44 -0.79 23.37 20.36
CA PRO A 44 -0.76 24.35 19.28
C PRO A 44 0.58 24.40 18.54
N ALA A 45 1.67 24.06 19.21
CA ALA A 45 3.00 23.98 18.62
C ALA A 45 3.13 22.85 17.57
N LEU A 46 2.25 21.85 17.60
CA LEU A 46 2.20 20.72 16.68
C LEU A 46 1.10 20.88 15.62
N GLY A 47 0.48 22.06 15.44
CA GLY A 47 -0.52 22.30 14.41
C GLY A 47 -1.97 22.12 14.86
N GLU A 48 -2.92 22.70 14.09
CA GLU A 48 -4.34 22.85 14.52
C GLU A 48 -5.08 21.53 14.75
N THR A 49 -4.65 20.46 14.08
CA THR A 49 -5.29 19.14 14.18
C THR A 49 -4.52 18.15 15.05
N ALA A 50 -3.34 18.54 15.56
CA ALA A 50 -2.51 17.65 16.36
C ALA A 50 -3.03 17.45 17.78
N ALA A 51 -2.77 16.25 18.31
CA ALA A 51 -3.04 15.87 19.67
C ALA A 51 -2.13 14.71 20.09
N LYS A 52 -1.48 14.85 21.24
CA LYS A 52 -0.76 13.74 21.86
C LYS A 52 -1.72 12.68 22.35
N CYS A 53 -1.27 11.44 22.32
CA CYS A 53 -1.95 10.34 22.95
C CYS A 53 -1.85 10.45 24.47
N SER A 54 -2.92 10.93 25.09
CA SER A 54 -3.01 11.08 26.54
C SER A 54 -4.22 10.31 27.03
N ASN A 55 -4.03 9.44 28.01
CA ASN A 55 -5.10 8.62 28.60
C ASN A 55 -5.91 7.83 27.56
N GLY A 56 -5.24 7.32 26.52
CA GLY A 56 -5.84 6.49 25.48
C GLY A 56 -6.62 7.27 24.42
N ARG A 57 -6.52 8.60 24.36
CA ARG A 57 -7.16 9.42 23.32
C ARG A 57 -6.21 10.43 22.69
N ALA A 58 -6.34 10.65 21.37
CA ALA A 58 -5.67 11.68 20.60
C ALA A 58 -6.66 12.30 19.60
N GLY A 59 -6.96 13.59 19.73
CA GLY A 59 -7.82 14.31 18.79
C GLY A 59 -9.22 13.73 18.64
N GLY A 60 -9.77 13.15 19.72
CA GLY A 60 -11.08 12.49 19.71
C GLY A 60 -11.04 11.00 19.34
N TYR A 61 -9.92 10.46 18.86
CA TYR A 61 -9.77 9.05 18.51
C TYR A 61 -9.11 8.23 19.62
N PRO A 62 -9.45 6.94 19.77
CA PRO A 62 -8.67 6.02 20.59
C PRO A 62 -7.22 5.95 20.10
N CYS A 63 -6.27 5.92 21.03
CA CYS A 63 -4.86 5.83 20.70
C CYS A 63 -4.11 4.97 21.74
N LYS A 64 -2.97 4.42 21.33
CA LYS A 64 -2.03 3.71 22.23
C LYS A 64 -0.62 3.87 21.70
N ASN A 65 0.21 4.67 22.39
CA ASN A 65 1.59 4.97 21.99
C ASN A 65 1.74 5.57 20.57
N VAL A 66 0.68 6.23 20.06
CA VAL A 66 0.68 6.88 18.75
C VAL A 66 -0.01 8.23 18.88
N ASP A 67 0.71 9.30 18.57
CA ASP A 67 0.18 10.66 18.54
C ASP A 67 -0.49 10.96 17.20
N LEU A 68 -1.52 11.81 17.21
CA LEU A 68 -2.11 12.36 15.99
C LEU A 68 -1.38 13.67 15.66
N LEU A 69 -0.68 13.73 14.52
CA LEU A 69 0.06 14.93 14.10
C LEU A 69 -0.76 15.83 13.17
N SER A 70 -1.57 15.24 12.30
CA SER A 70 -2.49 15.99 11.45
C SER A 70 -3.59 15.09 10.88
N MET A 71 -4.62 15.70 10.27
CA MET A 71 -5.71 14.98 9.64
C MET A 71 -6.20 15.70 8.38
N LEU A 72 -6.18 14.95 7.26
CA LEU A 72 -6.89 15.28 6.03
C LEU A 72 -8.00 14.24 5.83
N ASP A 73 -9.22 14.70 5.59
CA ASP A 73 -10.35 13.80 5.32
C ASP A 73 -10.47 13.47 3.83
N LEU A 74 -11.35 12.50 3.51
CA LEU A 74 -11.56 12.07 2.13
C LEU A 74 -12.14 13.19 1.25
N ARG A 75 -12.85 14.18 1.81
CA ARG A 75 -13.38 15.30 1.04
C ARG A 75 -12.24 16.22 0.58
N GLU A 76 -11.27 16.48 1.46
CA GLU A 76 -10.05 17.21 1.10
C GLU A 76 -9.21 16.45 0.09
N LEU A 77 -8.99 15.14 0.30
CA LEU A 77 -8.20 14.32 -0.63
C LEU A 77 -8.84 14.20 -2.02
N ASN A 78 -10.17 14.32 -2.11
CA ASN A 78 -10.92 14.26 -3.36
C ASN A 78 -11.19 15.63 -4.02
N SER A 79 -10.76 16.75 -3.44
CA SER A 79 -11.19 18.07 -3.91
C SER A 79 -10.76 18.36 -5.36
N ALA A 80 -9.57 17.90 -5.78
CA ALA A 80 -9.11 18.06 -7.17
C ALA A 80 -9.79 17.11 -8.16
N LEU A 81 -10.52 16.09 -7.67
CA LEU A 81 -11.33 15.18 -8.47
C LEU A 81 -12.81 15.63 -8.57
N ASN A 82 -13.16 16.76 -7.94
CA ASN A 82 -14.52 17.30 -7.85
C ASN A 82 -15.53 16.29 -7.25
N ARG A 83 -15.14 15.62 -6.17
CA ARG A 83 -15.98 14.65 -5.43
C ARG A 83 -16.00 14.93 -3.95
N VAL A 84 -17.12 14.56 -3.31
CA VAL A 84 -17.40 14.87 -1.90
C VAL A 84 -16.99 13.72 -0.97
N SER A 85 -17.02 12.48 -1.47
CA SER A 85 -16.60 11.29 -0.73
C SER A 85 -16.34 10.16 -1.73
N ASP A 86 -15.21 9.50 -1.60
CA ASP A 86 -14.85 8.21 -2.20
C ASP A 86 -14.00 7.49 -1.14
N ASP A 87 -14.01 6.16 -1.12
CA ASP A 87 -13.12 5.38 -0.24
C ASP A 87 -11.65 5.50 -0.70
N ALA A 88 -10.74 5.27 0.25
CA ALA A 88 -9.30 5.13 0.00
C ALA A 88 -8.90 3.66 0.16
N ASN A 89 -7.93 3.20 -0.63
CA ASN A 89 -7.62 1.77 -0.76
C ASN A 89 -6.13 1.40 -0.77
N ASP A 90 -5.22 2.38 -0.80
CA ASP A 90 -3.78 2.15 -0.71
C ASP A 90 -3.05 3.41 -0.27
N VAL A 91 -1.83 3.25 0.27
CA VAL A 91 -0.93 4.34 0.61
C VAL A 91 0.51 3.97 0.31
N TRP A 92 1.21 4.87 -0.36
CA TRP A 92 2.64 4.75 -0.63
C TRP A 92 3.36 6.08 -0.35
N GLY A 93 4.70 6.04 -0.31
CA GLY A 93 5.53 7.20 -0.01
C GLY A 93 6.55 7.48 -1.11
N TRP A 94 6.94 8.74 -1.23
CA TRP A 94 8.10 9.15 -2.03
C TRP A 94 8.84 10.29 -1.35
N THR A 95 10.17 10.21 -1.31
CA THR A 95 11.03 11.27 -0.81
C THR A 95 11.91 11.78 -1.94
N ASP A 96 11.84 13.07 -2.21
CA ASP A 96 12.76 13.70 -3.17
C ASP A 96 14.15 13.80 -2.53
N SER A 97 15.10 13.01 -3.03
CA SER A 97 16.44 12.92 -2.45
C SER A 97 17.25 14.21 -2.53
N LEU A 98 16.88 15.15 -3.41
CA LEU A 98 17.57 16.44 -3.56
C LEU A 98 17.09 17.49 -2.56
N SER A 99 15.78 17.60 -2.36
CA SER A 99 15.18 18.60 -1.47
C SER A 99 14.85 18.07 -0.07
N GLY A 100 14.83 16.75 0.11
CA GLY A 100 14.38 16.09 1.35
C GLY A 100 12.88 16.20 1.60
N ARG A 101 12.09 16.64 0.61
CA ARG A 101 10.63 16.75 0.72
C ARG A 101 9.99 15.36 0.63
N GLU A 102 9.02 15.12 1.49
CA GLU A 102 8.34 13.83 1.64
C GLU A 102 6.89 13.95 1.18
N PHE A 103 6.41 12.93 0.47
CA PHE A 103 5.08 12.93 -0.13
C PHE A 103 4.37 11.62 0.14
N ALA A 104 3.15 11.71 0.65
CA ALA A 104 2.20 10.60 0.68
C ALA A 104 1.45 10.54 -0.65
N ILE A 105 1.32 9.32 -1.17
CA ILE A 105 0.58 9.00 -2.38
C ILE A 105 -0.57 8.10 -1.95
N ILE A 106 -1.80 8.56 -2.14
CA ILE A 106 -2.98 7.91 -1.54
C ILE A 106 -3.90 7.43 -2.65
N GLY A 107 -4.18 6.13 -2.68
CA GLY A 107 -5.14 5.53 -3.57
C GLY A 107 -6.56 5.94 -3.19
N LEU A 108 -7.33 6.38 -4.18
CA LEU A 108 -8.75 6.71 -4.08
C LEU A 108 -9.52 5.88 -5.11
N GLU A 109 -10.83 5.71 -4.91
CA GLU A 109 -11.65 5.00 -5.91
C GLU A 109 -11.45 5.58 -7.32
N ARG A 110 -11.45 6.91 -7.45
CA ARG A 110 -11.45 7.61 -8.74
C ARG A 110 -10.09 8.17 -9.15
N GLY A 111 -9.03 7.85 -8.43
CA GLY A 111 -7.70 8.38 -8.74
C GLY A 111 -6.69 8.18 -7.64
N THR A 112 -5.73 9.09 -7.60
CA THR A 112 -4.62 9.06 -6.66
C THR A 112 -4.36 10.48 -6.16
N ALA A 113 -4.44 10.69 -4.86
CA ALA A 113 -4.11 11.96 -4.22
C ALA A 113 -2.62 12.07 -3.89
N PHE A 114 -2.10 13.28 -3.91
CA PHE A 114 -0.73 13.60 -3.53
C PHE A 114 -0.73 14.64 -2.41
N VAL A 115 -0.08 14.30 -1.31
CA VAL A 115 0.02 15.16 -0.13
C VAL A 115 1.49 15.32 0.21
N GLU A 116 1.97 16.55 0.30
CA GLU A 116 3.28 16.79 0.89
C GLU A 116 3.19 16.69 2.42
N ILE A 117 4.06 15.87 2.99
CA ILE A 117 4.13 15.56 4.42
C ILE A 117 5.49 15.91 5.06
N THR A 118 6.37 16.61 4.33
CA THR A 118 7.67 17.11 4.83
C THR A 118 7.55 17.77 6.21
N ASN A 119 6.45 18.50 6.44
CA ASN A 119 6.03 18.88 7.78
C ASN A 119 4.78 18.08 8.17
N PRO A 120 4.89 17.04 9.00
CA PRO A 120 3.80 16.11 9.28
C PRO A 120 2.66 16.74 10.09
N THR A 121 2.92 17.88 10.75
CA THR A 121 1.91 18.65 11.49
C THR A 121 1.11 19.62 10.61
N ARG A 122 1.58 19.84 9.38
CA ARG A 122 0.96 20.77 8.44
C ARG A 122 1.06 20.24 7.01
N PRO A 123 0.43 19.08 6.73
CA PRO A 123 0.45 18.47 5.41
C PRO A 123 -0.22 19.39 4.38
N ILE A 124 0.27 19.35 3.14
CA ILE A 124 -0.25 20.16 2.04
C ILE A 124 -0.84 19.24 0.98
N TYR A 125 -2.16 19.28 0.79
CA TYR A 125 -2.80 18.60 -0.33
C TYR A 125 -2.44 19.28 -1.64
N LEU A 126 -1.57 18.64 -2.44
CA LEU A 126 -1.09 19.18 -3.70
C LEU A 126 -2.07 18.94 -4.84
N GLY A 127 -2.91 17.92 -4.74
CA GLY A 127 -3.91 17.62 -5.76
C GLY A 127 -4.07 16.13 -6.02
N ALA A 128 -4.65 15.78 -7.16
CA ALA A 128 -4.91 14.39 -7.52
C ALA A 128 -4.77 14.11 -9.01
N LEU A 129 -4.37 12.89 -9.33
CA LEU A 129 -4.40 12.29 -10.65
C LEU A 129 -5.70 11.51 -10.82
N ARG A 130 -6.45 11.77 -11.89
CA ARG A 130 -7.67 11.02 -12.19
C ARG A 130 -7.34 9.62 -12.71
N THR A 131 -8.08 8.62 -12.23
CA THR A 131 -7.93 7.23 -12.67
C THR A 131 -8.10 7.11 -14.18
N ARG A 132 -7.32 6.21 -14.78
CA ARG A 132 -7.57 5.73 -16.14
C ARG A 132 -8.73 4.73 -16.13
N GLY A 133 -9.43 4.61 -17.26
CA GLY A 133 -10.56 3.70 -17.42
C GLY A 133 -11.85 4.20 -16.77
N ASN A 134 -12.83 3.30 -16.65
CA ASN A 134 -14.13 3.64 -16.07
C ASN A 134 -14.04 3.67 -14.53
N GLY A 135 -13.84 4.86 -13.97
CA GLY A 135 -13.83 5.10 -12.52
C GLY A 135 -15.19 4.90 -11.81
N SER A 136 -16.19 4.31 -12.47
CA SER A 136 -17.41 3.82 -11.84
C SER A 136 -17.54 2.29 -11.91
N SER A 137 -16.56 1.58 -12.49
CA SER A 137 -16.49 0.12 -12.44
C SER A 137 -16.24 -0.39 -11.02
N SER A 138 -16.52 -1.67 -10.75
CA SER A 138 -16.27 -2.30 -9.45
C SER A 138 -14.79 -2.40 -9.10
N GLY A 139 -13.92 -2.56 -10.11
CA GLY A 139 -12.47 -2.66 -9.92
C GLY A 139 -11.82 -1.38 -9.38
N ARG A 140 -12.57 -0.29 -9.24
CA ARG A 140 -12.08 0.96 -8.64
C ARG A 140 -11.77 0.84 -7.15
N LEU A 141 -12.33 -0.17 -6.49
CA LEU A 141 -12.13 -0.42 -5.06
C LEU A 141 -10.71 -0.88 -4.74
N TRP A 142 -9.99 -1.44 -5.71
CA TRP A 142 -8.61 -1.89 -5.55
C TRP A 142 -7.67 -1.13 -6.48
N ARG A 143 -6.64 -0.57 -5.87
CA ARG A 143 -5.57 0.19 -6.50
C ARG A 143 -4.32 -0.11 -5.72
N ASP A 144 -3.19 -0.17 -6.42
CA ASP A 144 -1.89 -0.31 -5.78
C ASP A 144 -0.90 0.66 -6.43
N ILE A 145 -0.02 1.22 -5.61
CA ILE A 145 0.93 2.25 -5.97
C ILE A 145 2.33 1.80 -5.54
N LYS A 146 3.29 1.88 -6.46
CA LYS A 146 4.72 1.78 -6.16
C LYS A 146 5.49 2.89 -6.83
N THR A 147 6.61 3.26 -6.25
CA THR A 147 7.55 4.23 -6.83
C THR A 147 8.79 3.54 -7.37
N TYR A 148 9.38 4.12 -8.40
CA TYR A 148 10.72 3.79 -8.85
C TYR A 148 11.39 5.05 -9.40
N ASP A 149 12.54 5.39 -8.85
CA ASP A 149 13.20 6.69 -9.03
C ASP A 149 12.23 7.85 -8.68
N ARG A 150 11.81 8.64 -9.68
CA ARG A 150 10.89 9.77 -9.50
C ARG A 150 9.49 9.54 -10.06
N TYR A 151 9.16 8.29 -10.38
CA TYR A 151 7.88 7.96 -10.99
C TYR A 151 7.05 7.10 -10.05
N ALA A 152 5.77 7.43 -9.94
CA ALA A 152 4.75 6.55 -9.37
C ALA A 152 4.12 5.73 -10.48
N TYR A 153 3.96 4.44 -10.21
CA TYR A 153 3.33 3.43 -11.05
C TYR A 153 2.09 2.94 -10.34
N ILE A 154 0.94 3.14 -10.96
CA ILE A 154 -0.37 2.99 -10.32
C ILE A 154 -1.15 1.95 -11.12
N VAL A 155 -1.58 0.88 -10.47
CA VAL A 155 -2.45 -0.15 -11.06
C VAL A 155 -3.82 -0.13 -10.39
N SER A 156 -4.81 -0.77 -11.01
CA SER A 156 -6.13 -0.97 -10.45
C SER A 156 -6.83 -2.11 -11.18
N GLU A 157 -7.84 -2.68 -10.54
CA GLU A 157 -8.70 -3.69 -11.16
C GLU A 157 -9.69 -3.12 -12.18
N ILE A 158 -9.72 -1.79 -12.38
CA ILE A 158 -10.51 -1.16 -13.44
C ILE A 158 -10.11 -1.74 -14.80
N GLU A 159 -11.09 -2.20 -15.58
CA GLU A 159 -10.85 -2.69 -16.93
C GLU A 159 -10.19 -1.62 -17.82
N GLY A 160 -9.10 -2.01 -18.49
CA GLY A 160 -8.32 -1.11 -19.33
C GLY A 160 -7.55 -0.05 -18.55
N HIS A 161 -7.34 -0.21 -17.24
CA HIS A 161 -6.48 0.67 -16.45
C HIS A 161 -5.00 0.56 -16.85
N GLY A 162 -4.45 -0.66 -16.91
CA GLY A 162 -3.03 -0.94 -17.06
C GLY A 162 -2.19 -0.33 -15.94
N ILE A 163 -0.98 0.14 -16.23
CA ILE A 163 -0.17 0.94 -15.30
C ILE A 163 -0.25 2.40 -15.70
N GLN A 164 -0.88 3.23 -14.87
CA GLN A 164 -0.87 4.68 -15.00
C GLN A 164 0.39 5.24 -14.34
N ILE A 165 1.13 6.10 -15.05
CA ILE A 165 2.48 6.53 -14.61
C ILE A 165 2.48 8.03 -14.38
N PHE A 166 2.99 8.48 -13.25
CA PHE A 166 3.05 9.88 -12.85
C PHE A 166 4.47 10.30 -12.45
N ASN A 167 4.91 11.47 -12.90
CA ASN A 167 6.21 12.02 -12.53
C ASN A 167 6.08 12.83 -11.23
N MET A 168 6.62 12.28 -10.14
CA MET A 168 6.60 12.86 -8.79
C MET A 168 7.30 14.21 -8.71
N GLY A 169 8.28 14.48 -9.58
CA GLY A 169 8.96 15.78 -9.65
C GLY A 169 8.02 16.96 -9.96
N ARG A 170 6.82 16.70 -10.52
CA ARG A 170 5.80 17.74 -10.74
C ARG A 170 5.21 18.29 -9.44
N LEU A 171 5.26 17.51 -8.36
CA LEU A 171 4.79 17.93 -7.04
C LEU A 171 5.68 19.03 -6.45
N LEU A 172 6.95 19.08 -6.85
CA LEU A 172 7.91 20.04 -6.31
C LEU A 172 7.53 21.50 -6.59
N THR A 173 6.78 21.75 -7.68
CA THR A 173 6.36 23.08 -8.12
C THR A 173 4.84 23.20 -8.26
N ALA A 174 4.08 22.23 -7.77
CA ALA A 174 2.63 22.23 -7.88
C ALA A 174 2.01 23.23 -6.90
N SER A 175 0.95 23.90 -7.34
CA SER A 175 0.05 24.62 -6.43
C SER A 175 -0.87 23.62 -5.72
N PRO A 176 -1.33 23.92 -4.49
CA PRO A 176 -2.34 23.11 -3.82
C PRO A 176 -3.60 22.90 -4.68
N ASN A 177 -4.26 21.77 -4.50
CA ASN A 177 -5.49 21.39 -5.22
C ASN A 177 -5.36 21.34 -6.77
N THR A 178 -4.20 20.92 -7.29
CA THR A 178 -3.96 20.77 -8.72
C THR A 178 -4.63 19.51 -9.28
N SER A 179 -5.30 19.63 -10.44
CA SER A 179 -5.73 18.46 -11.21
C SER A 179 -4.59 17.99 -12.12
N PHE A 180 -4.04 16.80 -11.84
CA PHE A 180 -2.91 16.24 -12.57
C PHE A 180 -3.36 15.34 -13.73
N GLY A 181 -2.53 15.29 -14.77
CA GLY A 181 -2.61 14.30 -15.86
C GLY A 181 -1.44 13.33 -15.80
N GLN A 182 -1.65 12.10 -16.28
CA GLN A 182 -0.62 11.06 -16.33
C GLN A 182 0.55 11.46 -17.26
N ASN A 183 1.73 10.95 -16.97
CA ASN A 183 2.96 11.14 -17.76
C ASN A 183 3.27 9.96 -18.67
N GLY A 184 2.67 8.80 -18.41
CA GLY A 184 2.90 7.57 -19.15
C GLY A 184 1.78 6.57 -18.92
N HIS A 185 1.75 5.53 -19.75
CA HIS A 185 0.80 4.45 -19.63
C HIS A 185 1.34 3.15 -20.20
N PHE A 186 1.24 2.07 -19.42
CA PHE A 186 1.52 0.72 -19.88
C PHE A 186 0.20 -0.03 -20.10
N SER A 187 -0.03 -0.53 -21.31
CA SER A 187 -1.31 -1.09 -21.75
C SER A 187 -1.29 -2.58 -22.09
N ASN A 188 -0.21 -3.31 -21.79
CA ASN A 188 -0.11 -4.73 -22.18
C ASN A 188 -1.00 -5.66 -21.35
N PHE A 189 -1.51 -5.18 -20.21
CA PHE A 189 -2.61 -5.79 -19.46
C PHE A 189 -3.67 -4.73 -19.15
N GLY A 190 -4.91 -5.17 -18.98
CA GLY A 190 -6.07 -4.33 -18.73
C GLY A 190 -6.22 -3.96 -17.27
N SER A 191 -6.23 -4.94 -16.38
CA SER A 191 -6.37 -4.78 -14.92
C SER A 191 -5.21 -5.47 -14.21
N ALA A 192 -4.94 -5.05 -12.98
CA ALA A 192 -4.04 -5.74 -12.05
C ALA A 192 -4.49 -5.48 -10.61
N HIS A 193 -4.38 -6.50 -9.76
CA HIS A 193 -4.74 -6.40 -8.35
C HIS A 193 -3.68 -5.61 -7.57
N ASN A 194 -2.40 -5.97 -7.78
CA ASN A 194 -1.26 -5.39 -7.06
C ASN A 194 -0.06 -5.19 -8.02
N LEU A 195 0.88 -4.35 -7.61
CA LEU A 195 2.14 -4.08 -8.27
C LEU A 195 3.28 -4.12 -7.26
N PHE A 196 4.32 -4.87 -7.57
CA PHE A 196 5.59 -4.79 -6.85
C PHE A 196 6.68 -4.22 -7.75
N ILE A 197 7.60 -3.41 -7.23
CA ILE A 197 8.79 -2.98 -7.96
C ILE A 197 10.04 -3.37 -7.18
N ASN A 198 10.90 -4.18 -7.80
CA ASN A 198 12.26 -4.37 -7.28
C ASN A 198 13.15 -3.23 -7.82
N GLU A 199 13.46 -2.27 -6.95
CA GLU A 199 14.26 -1.10 -7.31
C GLU A 199 15.72 -1.46 -7.65
N ASP A 200 16.29 -2.53 -7.08
CA ASP A 200 17.65 -2.98 -7.42
C ASP A 200 17.76 -3.42 -8.89
N THR A 201 16.68 -3.97 -9.44
CA THR A 201 16.66 -4.58 -10.77
C THR A 201 15.85 -3.76 -11.77
N GLY A 202 15.12 -2.73 -11.34
CA GLY A 202 14.26 -1.91 -12.20
C GLY A 202 13.16 -2.71 -12.89
N TYR A 203 12.67 -3.77 -12.25
CA TYR A 203 11.55 -4.57 -12.72
C TYR A 203 10.31 -4.37 -11.85
N ALA A 204 9.20 -4.08 -12.51
CA ALA A 204 7.86 -4.17 -11.96
C ALA A 204 7.28 -5.57 -12.18
N TYR A 205 6.43 -5.99 -11.26
CA TYR A 205 5.71 -7.26 -11.24
C TYR A 205 4.23 -6.95 -11.03
N GLY A 206 3.47 -6.92 -12.11
CA GLY A 206 2.01 -6.84 -12.02
C GLY A 206 1.45 -8.21 -11.67
N VAL A 207 0.60 -8.29 -10.65
CA VAL A 207 -0.03 -9.55 -10.20
C VAL A 207 -1.55 -9.39 -10.14
N GLY A 208 -2.27 -10.51 -10.16
CA GLY A 208 -3.72 -10.52 -10.30
C GLY A 208 -4.20 -9.89 -11.60
N THR A 209 -3.36 -9.91 -12.65
CA THR A 209 -3.67 -9.26 -13.92
C THR A 209 -4.65 -10.07 -14.77
N ASP A 210 -5.31 -9.45 -15.74
CA ASP A 210 -6.09 -10.14 -16.79
C ASP A 210 -5.22 -10.93 -17.80
N LYS A 211 -3.91 -10.97 -17.58
CA LYS A 211 -2.91 -11.74 -18.35
C LYS A 211 -2.23 -12.78 -17.46
N CYS A 212 -1.53 -13.71 -18.09
CA CYS A 212 -0.64 -14.65 -17.40
C CYS A 212 -1.31 -15.43 -16.26
N ALA A 213 -2.60 -15.77 -16.43
CA ALA A 213 -3.43 -16.45 -15.44
C ALA A 213 -3.47 -15.75 -14.05
N GLY A 214 -3.22 -14.45 -14.00
CA GLY A 214 -3.13 -13.68 -12.75
C GLY A 214 -1.78 -13.80 -12.03
N GLY A 215 -0.80 -14.52 -12.59
CA GLY A 215 0.54 -14.65 -12.02
C GLY A 215 1.41 -13.41 -12.22
N LEU A 216 2.74 -13.58 -12.15
CA LEU A 216 3.69 -12.47 -12.16
C LEU A 216 3.95 -11.99 -13.60
N TYR A 217 3.40 -10.83 -13.97
CA TYR A 217 3.70 -10.15 -15.23
C TYR A 217 4.93 -9.26 -15.10
N PHE A 218 5.98 -9.52 -15.89
CA PHE A 218 7.25 -8.81 -15.80
C PHE A 218 7.24 -7.54 -16.64
N VAL A 219 7.57 -6.40 -16.03
CA VAL A 219 7.62 -5.08 -16.70
C VAL A 219 9.00 -4.45 -16.45
N ASN A 220 9.73 -4.13 -17.52
CA ASN A 220 11.04 -3.51 -17.44
C ASN A 220 10.93 -1.97 -17.43
N LEU A 221 11.41 -1.35 -16.35
CA LEU A 221 11.33 0.10 -16.13
C LEU A 221 12.62 0.86 -16.49
N LYS A 222 13.76 0.19 -16.64
CA LYS A 222 15.10 0.82 -16.63
C LYS A 222 15.30 1.94 -17.66
N ASN A 223 14.83 1.73 -18.89
CA ASN A 223 15.21 2.59 -20.01
C ASN A 223 14.16 3.66 -20.36
N ASN A 224 12.90 3.42 -19.99
CA ASN A 224 11.80 4.31 -20.35
C ASN A 224 10.71 4.24 -19.29
N PRO A 225 10.85 4.99 -18.19
CA PRO A 225 9.95 4.88 -17.06
C PRO A 225 8.51 5.28 -17.39
N THR A 226 8.27 6.10 -18.43
CA THR A 226 6.91 6.51 -18.87
C THR A 226 6.33 5.67 -19.99
N ASN A 227 7.12 4.80 -20.61
CA ASN A 227 6.65 3.82 -21.60
C ASN A 227 7.44 2.51 -21.43
N PRO A 228 7.23 1.79 -20.31
CA PRO A 228 7.97 0.57 -20.01
C PRO A 228 7.57 -0.57 -20.95
N SER A 229 8.39 -1.62 -21.01
CA SER A 229 8.14 -2.79 -21.85
C SER A 229 7.81 -4.03 -21.04
N GLY A 230 6.86 -4.85 -21.53
CA GLY A 230 6.61 -6.17 -20.97
C GLY A 230 7.74 -7.14 -21.34
N ASN A 231 8.13 -8.02 -20.42
CA ASN A 231 9.25 -8.94 -20.59
C ASN A 231 8.91 -10.39 -20.20
N GLY A 232 7.69 -10.84 -20.54
CA GLY A 232 7.18 -12.17 -20.22
C GLY A 232 6.48 -12.23 -18.87
N CYS A 233 6.24 -13.44 -18.38
CA CYS A 233 5.60 -13.68 -17.10
C CYS A 233 5.85 -15.08 -16.55
N TYR A 234 5.54 -15.27 -15.27
CA TYR A 234 5.39 -16.58 -14.64
C TYR A 234 3.91 -16.83 -14.35
N SER A 235 3.33 -17.86 -14.97
CA SER A 235 1.90 -18.22 -14.83
C SER A 235 1.67 -19.66 -14.34
N ALA A 236 2.75 -20.42 -14.10
CA ALA A 236 2.66 -21.86 -13.86
C ALA A 236 1.91 -22.22 -12.56
N ASP A 237 1.85 -21.29 -11.59
CA ASP A 237 1.12 -21.50 -10.34
C ASP A 237 -0.29 -20.86 -10.30
N GLY A 238 -0.68 -20.16 -11.38
CA GLY A 238 -1.96 -19.45 -11.45
C GLY A 238 -1.93 -18.06 -10.80
N TYR A 239 -3.02 -17.71 -10.12
CA TYR A 239 -3.28 -16.38 -9.59
C TYR A 239 -2.31 -16.03 -8.44
N THR A 240 -1.78 -14.81 -8.49
CA THR A 240 -1.00 -14.20 -7.41
C THR A 240 -1.71 -12.96 -6.93
N HIS A 241 -1.93 -12.87 -5.61
CA HIS A 241 -2.61 -11.76 -4.97
C HIS A 241 -1.63 -10.62 -4.68
N ASP A 242 -0.52 -10.95 -4.02
CA ASP A 242 0.58 -10.02 -3.71
C ASP A 242 1.93 -10.73 -3.88
N VAL A 243 3.00 -9.97 -4.07
CA VAL A 243 4.34 -10.50 -4.27
C VAL A 243 5.40 -9.56 -3.72
N GLN A 244 6.44 -10.13 -3.11
CA GLN A 244 7.69 -9.43 -2.85
C GLN A 244 8.82 -10.06 -3.67
N CYS A 245 9.53 -9.27 -4.47
CA CYS A 245 10.70 -9.72 -5.22
C CYS A 245 11.97 -9.01 -4.73
N VAL A 246 13.02 -9.76 -4.43
CA VAL A 246 14.26 -9.20 -3.87
C VAL A 246 15.48 -9.74 -4.60
N VAL A 247 16.57 -8.96 -4.64
CA VAL A 247 17.91 -9.53 -4.83
C VAL A 247 18.28 -10.25 -3.55
N TYR A 248 18.23 -11.58 -3.58
CA TYR A 248 18.32 -12.41 -2.40
C TYR A 248 19.71 -12.33 -1.73
N LYS A 249 19.73 -11.95 -0.46
CA LYS A 249 20.93 -11.82 0.39
C LYS A 249 20.92 -12.79 1.58
N GLY A 250 20.04 -13.79 1.55
CA GLY A 250 19.84 -14.73 2.65
C GLY A 250 20.81 -15.92 2.65
N PRO A 251 20.62 -16.88 3.58
CA PRO A 251 21.58 -17.95 3.84
C PRO A 251 21.63 -19.07 2.79
N THR A 252 20.67 -19.14 1.85
CA THR A 252 20.68 -20.16 0.80
C THR A 252 21.67 -19.79 -0.31
N SER A 253 22.94 -20.20 -0.17
CA SER A 253 24.07 -19.74 -1.00
C SER A 253 23.88 -19.84 -2.51
N ASN A 254 23.21 -20.89 -3.01
CA ASN A 254 23.00 -21.10 -4.45
C ASN A 254 22.02 -20.09 -5.08
N TYR A 255 21.28 -19.34 -4.26
CA TYR A 255 20.38 -18.26 -4.71
C TYR A 255 20.89 -16.88 -4.29
N PHE A 256 22.06 -16.77 -3.66
CA PHE A 256 22.62 -15.46 -3.29
C PHE A 256 22.86 -14.60 -4.54
N GLY A 257 22.39 -13.35 -4.52
CA GLY A 257 22.47 -12.41 -5.64
C GLY A 257 21.47 -12.66 -6.76
N LYS A 258 20.64 -13.69 -6.67
CA LYS A 258 19.55 -13.95 -7.60
C LYS A 258 18.31 -13.13 -7.25
N GLU A 259 17.46 -12.89 -8.23
CA GLU A 259 16.18 -12.22 -8.00
C GLU A 259 15.11 -13.26 -7.71
N ILE A 260 14.62 -13.26 -6.46
CA ILE A 260 13.68 -14.26 -5.94
C ILE A 260 12.39 -13.56 -5.56
N CYS A 261 11.27 -14.09 -6.02
CA CYS A 261 9.93 -13.61 -5.66
C CYS A 261 9.26 -14.57 -4.67
N PHE A 262 8.62 -13.99 -3.66
CA PHE A 262 7.77 -14.65 -2.67
C PHE A 262 6.35 -14.17 -2.92
N ALA A 263 5.53 -15.04 -3.49
CA ALA A 263 4.18 -14.72 -3.94
C ALA A 263 3.14 -15.28 -2.96
N SER A 264 2.23 -14.44 -2.52
CA SER A 264 1.04 -14.79 -1.74
C SER A 264 -0.11 -15.07 -2.71
N ASN A 265 -0.49 -16.33 -2.85
CA ASN A 265 -1.34 -16.81 -3.95
C ASN A 265 -2.74 -17.25 -3.50
N GLU A 266 -3.26 -16.66 -2.40
CA GLU A 266 -4.52 -17.05 -1.73
C GLU A 266 -4.50 -18.46 -1.09
N ASP A 267 -3.92 -19.45 -1.77
CA ASP A 267 -3.84 -20.86 -1.36
C ASP A 267 -2.47 -21.29 -0.81
N SER A 268 -1.45 -20.43 -0.94
CA SER A 268 -0.06 -20.79 -0.71
C SER A 268 0.88 -19.59 -0.68
N ILE A 269 2.10 -19.85 -0.20
CA ILE A 269 3.28 -19.05 -0.49
C ILE A 269 4.11 -19.76 -1.57
N THR A 270 4.38 -19.07 -2.67
CA THR A 270 5.15 -19.62 -3.80
C THR A 270 6.44 -18.85 -4.01
N ILE A 271 7.57 -19.56 -3.96
CA ILE A 271 8.92 -19.02 -4.08
C ILE A 271 9.45 -19.33 -5.48
N ILE A 272 9.82 -18.28 -6.22
CA ILE A 272 10.14 -18.33 -7.65
C ILE A 272 11.49 -17.65 -7.90
N ASP A 273 12.40 -18.32 -8.61
CA ASP A 273 13.60 -17.69 -9.17
C ASP A 273 13.21 -17.00 -10.47
N VAL A 274 13.26 -15.67 -10.49
CA VAL A 274 12.94 -14.85 -11.68
C VAL A 274 14.19 -14.18 -12.25
N SER A 275 15.39 -14.65 -11.91
CA SER A 275 16.65 -14.04 -12.38
C SER A 275 16.72 -14.00 -13.90
N ASP A 276 16.33 -15.09 -14.56
CA ASP A 276 16.06 -15.10 -15.99
C ASP A 276 14.56 -14.93 -16.26
N LYS A 277 14.16 -13.73 -16.67
CA LYS A 277 12.76 -13.39 -16.99
C LYS A 277 12.18 -14.23 -18.13
N ARG A 278 13.01 -14.88 -18.96
CA ARG A 278 12.58 -15.77 -20.04
C ARG A 278 12.34 -17.19 -19.56
N SER A 279 12.88 -17.57 -18.40
CA SER A 279 12.77 -18.91 -17.85
C SER A 279 12.66 -18.88 -16.32
N PRO A 280 11.58 -18.27 -15.78
CA PRO A 280 11.35 -18.25 -14.34
C PRO A 280 11.14 -19.69 -13.83
N THR A 281 11.73 -20.02 -12.69
CA THR A 281 11.74 -21.39 -12.14
C THR A 281 11.10 -21.44 -10.77
N LEU A 282 10.14 -22.33 -10.59
CA LEU A 282 9.56 -22.63 -9.27
C LEU A 282 10.64 -23.24 -8.37
N ILE A 283 10.87 -22.63 -7.20
CA ILE A 283 11.70 -23.23 -6.15
C ILE A 283 10.82 -24.08 -5.24
N LYS A 284 9.73 -23.48 -4.74
CA LYS A 284 8.82 -24.15 -3.81
C LYS A 284 7.43 -23.54 -3.85
N LYS A 285 6.42 -24.40 -3.77
CA LYS A 285 5.06 -24.04 -3.36
C LYS A 285 4.82 -24.57 -1.96
N PHE A 286 4.64 -23.68 -0.99
CA PHE A 286 4.37 -24.01 0.41
C PHE A 286 2.89 -23.82 0.71
N ARG A 287 2.24 -24.87 1.24
CA ARG A 287 0.84 -24.83 1.66
C ARG A 287 0.73 -25.09 3.15
N TYR A 288 -0.20 -24.40 3.77
CA TYR A 288 -0.54 -24.52 5.18
C TYR A 288 -2.08 -24.49 5.33
N ALA A 289 -2.57 -24.59 6.56
CA ALA A 289 -3.98 -24.41 6.86
C ALA A 289 -4.38 -22.92 6.73
N HIS A 290 -4.50 -22.47 5.49
CA HIS A 290 -4.76 -21.08 5.10
C HIS A 290 -6.25 -20.70 5.19
N SER A 291 -6.50 -19.39 5.23
CA SER A 291 -7.80 -18.81 4.88
C SER A 291 -7.76 -18.16 3.49
N TYR A 292 -6.92 -17.15 3.31
CA TYR A 292 -6.71 -16.44 2.05
C TYR A 292 -5.33 -15.76 2.13
N THR A 293 -4.29 -16.46 1.69
CA THR A 293 -2.89 -16.00 1.81
C THR A 293 -2.72 -14.69 1.03
N HIS A 294 -2.60 -13.56 1.73
CA HIS A 294 -2.91 -12.26 1.14
C HIS A 294 -1.66 -11.43 0.83
N GLN A 295 -0.78 -11.21 1.82
CA GLN A 295 0.44 -10.41 1.69
C GLN A 295 1.54 -10.91 2.62
N GLY A 296 2.78 -10.50 2.35
CA GLY A 296 3.89 -10.80 3.24
C GLY A 296 5.19 -10.12 2.83
N TRP A 297 6.16 -10.16 3.74
CA TRP A 297 7.47 -9.54 3.58
C TRP A 297 8.58 -10.35 4.22
N LEU A 298 9.72 -10.42 3.55
CA LEU A 298 10.95 -10.94 4.10
C LEU A 298 11.51 -9.99 5.16
N THR A 299 12.01 -10.59 6.24
CA THR A 299 12.97 -9.95 7.13
C THR A 299 14.22 -9.49 6.37
N ASP A 300 14.89 -8.42 6.85
CA ASP A 300 16.05 -7.81 6.18
C ASP A 300 17.22 -8.78 5.96
N ASP A 301 17.35 -9.81 6.80
CA ASP A 301 18.37 -10.85 6.64
C ASP A 301 17.92 -12.02 5.75
N HIS A 302 16.72 -11.91 5.17
CA HIS A 302 16.06 -12.84 4.26
C HIS A 302 15.97 -14.27 4.83
N LYS A 303 15.85 -14.42 6.15
CA LYS A 303 15.72 -15.72 6.83
C LYS A 303 14.28 -16.11 7.08
N TYR A 304 13.41 -15.14 7.28
CA TYR A 304 12.01 -15.37 7.59
C TYR A 304 11.12 -14.55 6.67
N PHE A 305 10.03 -15.18 6.20
CA PHE A 305 8.95 -14.51 5.49
C PHE A 305 7.76 -14.37 6.44
N ILE A 306 7.39 -13.13 6.73
CA ILE A 306 6.30 -12.78 7.65
C ILE A 306 5.09 -12.48 6.79
N PHE A 307 3.96 -13.16 7.03
CA PHE A 307 2.79 -13.05 6.16
C PHE A 307 1.50 -13.28 6.96
N ASP A 308 0.38 -12.92 6.36
CA ASP A 308 -0.93 -13.06 6.97
C ASP A 308 -2.02 -13.47 5.97
N ASP A 309 -3.16 -13.88 6.52
CA ASP A 309 -4.34 -14.25 5.76
C ASP A 309 -5.35 -13.09 5.81
N GLU A 310 -6.05 -12.84 4.70
CA GLU A 310 -7.23 -11.98 4.70
C GLU A 310 -8.48 -12.76 5.12
N LEU A 311 -9.43 -12.04 5.73
CA LEU A 311 -10.76 -12.53 6.06
C LEU A 311 -10.75 -13.73 7.04
N ASP A 312 -9.64 -14.03 7.70
CA ASP A 312 -9.55 -15.10 8.69
C ASP A 312 -10.36 -14.74 9.94
N GLU A 313 -10.38 -13.47 10.31
CA GLU A 313 -11.21 -12.92 11.39
C GLU A 313 -12.70 -13.02 11.07
N TYR A 314 -13.09 -12.80 9.81
CA TYR A 314 -14.47 -12.89 9.39
C TYR A 314 -14.93 -14.35 9.17
N ARG A 315 -14.14 -15.14 8.43
CA ARG A 315 -14.50 -16.50 7.98
C ARG A 315 -14.23 -17.56 9.04
N LYS A 316 -13.16 -17.42 9.83
CA LYS A 316 -12.76 -18.40 10.85
C LYS A 316 -13.08 -17.95 12.28
N ARG A 317 -13.45 -16.67 12.47
CA ARG A 317 -13.64 -16.06 13.81
C ARG A 317 -12.40 -16.19 14.69
N TRP A 318 -11.23 -16.14 14.07
CA TRP A 318 -9.96 -16.09 14.77
C TRP A 318 -9.58 -14.63 14.98
N ASN A 319 -8.68 -14.35 15.92
CA ASN A 319 -7.97 -13.08 15.86
C ASN A 319 -7.04 -13.13 14.66
N THR A 320 -6.87 -12.00 13.95
CA THR A 320 -5.90 -11.86 12.86
C THR A 320 -4.55 -12.42 13.28
N ARG A 321 -3.96 -13.26 12.42
CA ARG A 321 -2.71 -13.96 12.72
C ARG A 321 -1.61 -13.51 11.78
N THR A 322 -0.43 -13.33 12.36
CA THR A 322 0.80 -13.21 11.60
C THR A 322 1.55 -14.54 11.68
N TYR A 323 1.89 -15.09 10.53
CA TYR A 323 2.69 -16.28 10.40
C TYR A 323 4.15 -15.91 10.13
N VAL A 324 5.07 -16.80 10.53
CA VAL A 324 6.50 -16.65 10.26
C VAL A 324 6.98 -17.94 9.60
N LEU A 325 7.29 -17.87 8.31
CA LEU A 325 7.83 -18.98 7.53
C LEU A 325 9.36 -18.94 7.55
N ASP A 326 10.01 -20.06 7.86
CA ASP A 326 11.47 -20.17 7.93
C ASP A 326 12.06 -20.48 6.55
N VAL A 327 12.42 -19.43 5.83
CA VAL A 327 12.95 -19.53 4.46
C VAL A 327 14.47 -19.60 4.42
N ARG A 328 15.13 -20.00 5.52
CA ARG A 328 16.59 -20.22 5.54
C ARG A 328 17.03 -21.30 4.56
N LYS A 329 16.11 -22.19 4.15
CA LYS A 329 16.24 -23.11 3.03
C LYS A 329 15.06 -22.92 2.08
N LEU A 330 15.25 -22.20 0.97
CA LEU A 330 14.14 -21.84 0.07
C LEU A 330 13.34 -23.03 -0.49
N TRP A 331 13.92 -24.23 -0.60
CA TRP A 331 13.23 -25.43 -1.11
C TRP A 331 12.48 -26.23 -0.01
N ASP A 332 12.72 -25.92 1.25
CA ASP A 332 12.15 -26.59 2.42
C ASP A 332 11.84 -25.56 3.53
N PRO A 333 10.87 -24.66 3.28
CA PRO A 333 10.50 -23.59 4.19
C PRO A 333 9.52 -24.03 5.30
#